data_AF-A0A5C7Z6F3-F1
#
_entry.id   AF-A0A5C7Z6F3-F1
#
_cell.length_a   1.000
_cell.length_b   1.000
_cell.length_c   1.000
_cell.angle_alpha   90.00
_cell.angle_beta   90.00
_cell.angle_gamma   90.00
#
_symmetry.space_group_name_H-M   'P 1'
#
loop_
_entity.id
_entity.type
_entity.pdbx_description
1 polymer ?
#
loop_
_entity_poly.entity_id
_entity_poly.type
_entity_poly.pdbx_seq_one_letter_code
_entity_poly.pdbx_strand_id
1 'polypeptide(L)'
;MILEIRIQKLEIWMNSFCIFVKKNFMGIPELKEIIKLKLENADERVLRIVDSVLNEYSKETIAFDSKGYALNLDEYQLKVEEGFEDIKNNKTFSNDEMASKIQQLKRK
;
A
#
# COMPACT_ATOMS: atom_id res chain seq x y z
N MET A 1 15.02 49.01 13.08
CA MET A 1 14.67 48.82 11.64
C MET A 1 14.98 47.42 11.09
N ILE A 2 16.24 46.96 10.97
CA ILE A 2 16.53 45.63 10.34
C ILE A 2 16.03 44.44 11.19
N LEU A 3 16.14 44.52 12.52
CA LEU A 3 15.66 43.46 13.43
C LEU A 3 14.14 43.34 13.43
N GLU A 4 13.41 44.46 13.49
CA GLU A 4 11.94 44.49 13.49
C GLU A 4 11.37 43.89 12.20
N ILE A 5 11.99 44.18 11.04
CA ILE A 5 11.59 43.57 9.76
C ILE A 5 11.80 42.05 9.78
N ARG A 6 12.86 41.55 10.43
CA ARG A 6 13.12 40.10 10.55
C ARG A 6 12.11 39.43 11.49
N ILE A 7 11.74 40.10 12.58
CA ILE A 7 10.72 39.63 13.52
C ILE A 7 9.35 39.55 12.83
N GLN A 8 8.94 40.60 12.12
CA GLN A 8 7.68 40.59 11.36
C GLN A 8 7.63 39.47 10.32
N LYS A 9 8.72 39.21 9.61
CA LYS A 9 8.79 38.09 8.65
C LYS A 9 8.66 36.73 9.33
N LEU A 10 9.24 36.56 10.52
CA LEU A 10 9.10 35.32 11.31
C LEU A 10 7.66 35.14 11.80
N GLU A 11 7.00 36.20 12.27
CA GLU A 11 5.60 36.15 12.70
C GLU A 11 4.67 35.77 11.54
N ILE A 12 4.87 36.37 10.36
CA ILE A 12 4.10 36.03 9.15
C ILE A 12 4.32 34.56 8.76
N TRP A 13 5.57 34.09 8.82
CA TRP A 13 5.89 32.70 8.52
C TRP A 13 5.25 31.74 9.53
N MET A 14 5.35 32.03 10.83
CA MET A 14 4.72 31.24 11.89
C MET A 14 3.20 31.19 11.75
N ASN A 15 2.55 32.32 11.44
CA ASN A 15 1.11 32.34 11.21
C ASN A 15 0.71 31.49 10.00
N SER A 16 1.48 31.56 8.91
CA SER A 16 1.26 30.74 7.71
C SER A 16 1.47 29.24 7.99
N PHE A 17 2.50 28.90 8.78
CA PHE A 17 2.78 27.53 9.21
C PHE A 17 1.67 26.99 10.10
N CYS A 18 1.19 27.77 11.07
CA CYS A 18 0.05 27.40 11.91
C CYS A 18 -1.21 27.16 11.08
N ILE A 19 -1.50 27.99 10.08
CA ILE A 19 -2.64 27.76 9.16
C ILE A 19 -2.44 26.48 8.35
N PHE A 20 -1.23 26.23 7.83
CA PHE A 20 -0.90 25.00 7.12
C PHE A 20 -1.08 23.76 8.00
N VAL A 21 -0.60 23.80 9.26
CA VAL A 21 -0.76 22.71 10.21
C VAL A 21 -2.23 22.49 10.54
N LYS A 22 -3.00 23.55 10.80
CA LYS A 22 -4.44 23.45 11.01
C LYS A 22 -5.16 22.83 9.81
N LYS A 23 -4.82 23.24 8.59
CA LYS A 23 -5.48 22.77 7.37
C LYS A 23 -5.13 21.33 6.99
N ASN A 24 -3.91 20.88 7.28
CA ASN A 24 -3.41 19.57 6.83
C ASN A 24 -3.36 18.51 7.93
N PHE A 25 -3.20 18.91 9.19
CA PHE A 25 -3.06 17.99 10.32
C PHE A 25 -4.28 17.95 11.24
N MET A 26 -5.10 19.01 11.37
CA MET A 26 -6.42 18.91 12.07
C MET A 26 -7.51 18.25 11.20
N GLY A 27 -7.15 17.55 10.12
CA GLY A 27 -8.05 16.61 9.47
C GLY A 27 -7.89 15.20 10.03
N ILE A 28 -6.72 14.87 10.55
CA ILE A 28 -6.32 13.48 10.84
C ILE A 28 -6.81 13.03 12.23
N PRO A 29 -6.66 13.80 13.32
CA PRO A 29 -7.26 13.49 14.62
C PRO A 29 -8.79 13.44 14.54
N GLU A 30 -9.41 14.39 13.86
CA GLU A 30 -10.85 14.51 13.69
C GLU A 30 -11.39 13.33 12.86
N LEU A 31 -10.70 12.97 11.77
CA LEU A 31 -11.00 11.77 10.99
C LEU A 31 -10.84 10.50 11.83
N LYS A 32 -9.79 10.41 12.64
CA LYS A 32 -9.56 9.27 13.54
C LYS A 32 -10.70 9.12 14.54
N GLU A 33 -11.17 10.21 15.15
CA GLU A 33 -12.31 10.17 16.07
C GLU A 33 -13.62 9.82 15.36
N ILE A 34 -13.86 10.33 14.14
CA ILE A 34 -15.03 9.96 13.34
C ILE A 34 -15.00 8.46 12.99
N ILE A 35 -13.86 7.94 12.54
CA ILE A 35 -13.69 6.51 12.23
C ILE A 35 -13.94 5.68 13.49
N LYS A 36 -13.40 6.09 14.64
CA LYS A 36 -13.61 5.41 15.91
C LYS A 36 -15.09 5.35 16.29
N LEU A 37 -15.81 6.47 16.23
CA LEU A 37 -17.25 6.52 16.48
C LEU A 37 -18.06 5.65 15.51
N LYS A 38 -17.64 5.57 14.23
CA LYS A 38 -18.29 4.70 13.24
C LYS A 38 -18.03 3.22 13.53
N LEU A 39 -16.83 2.86 13.97
CA LEU A 39 -16.48 1.48 14.34
C LEU A 39 -17.19 1.03 15.63
N GLU A 40 -17.30 1.90 16.64
CA GLU A 40 -18.03 1.60 17.89
C GLU A 40 -19.51 1.26 17.66
N ASN A 41 -20.11 1.83 16.62
CA ASN A 41 -21.51 1.60 16.25
C ASN A 41 -21.67 0.62 15.06
N ALA A 42 -20.58 0.04 14.56
CA ALA A 42 -20.63 -0.85 13.40
C ALA A 42 -21.15 -2.25 13.78
N ASP A 43 -21.81 -2.90 12.82
CA ASP A 43 -22.19 -4.32 12.93
C ASP A 43 -20.92 -5.18 13.08
N GLU A 44 -20.95 -6.13 14.02
CA GLU A 44 -19.84 -7.03 14.31
C GLU A 44 -19.33 -7.78 13.06
N ARG A 45 -20.20 -8.07 12.09
CA ARG A 45 -19.81 -8.68 10.81
C ARG A 45 -18.92 -7.77 9.98
N VAL A 46 -19.20 -6.46 9.97
CA VAL A 46 -18.37 -5.47 9.29
C VAL A 46 -17.03 -5.33 10.00
N LEU A 47 -17.03 -5.31 11.33
CA LEU A 47 -15.79 -5.27 12.12
C LEU A 47 -14.88 -6.48 11.83
N ARG A 48 -15.45 -7.68 11.73
CA ARG A 48 -14.68 -8.90 11.34
C ARG A 48 -14.08 -8.80 9.94
N ILE A 49 -14.80 -8.21 8.97
CA ILE A 49 -14.27 -8.01 7.62
C ILE A 49 -13.11 -7.01 7.64
N VAL A 50 -13.29 -5.88 8.33
CA VAL A 50 -12.23 -4.85 8.46
C VAL A 50 -11.00 -5.44 9.14
N ASP A 51 -11.17 -6.19 10.22
CA ASP A 51 -10.08 -6.85 10.94
C ASP A 51 -9.33 -7.84 10.04
N SER A 52 -10.06 -8.67 9.27
CA SER A 52 -9.44 -9.60 8.30
C SER A 52 -8.61 -8.87 7.24
N VAL A 53 -9.11 -7.74 6.71
CA VAL A 53 -8.40 -6.95 5.70
C VAL A 53 -7.16 -6.28 6.31
N LEU A 54 -7.27 -5.73 7.52
CA LEU A 54 -6.16 -5.11 8.22
C LEU A 54 -5.07 -6.13 8.58
N ASN A 55 -5.47 -7.32 9.04
CA ASN A 55 -4.55 -8.40 9.33
C ASN A 55 -3.78 -8.81 8.07
N GLU A 56 -4.47 -8.96 6.93
CA GLU A 56 -3.81 -9.25 5.65
C GLU A 56 -2.86 -8.13 5.22
N TYR A 57 -3.29 -6.87 5.29
CA TYR A 57 -2.47 -5.70 4.94
C TYR A 57 -1.23 -5.55 5.84
N SER A 58 -1.33 -5.99 7.10
CA SER A 58 -0.23 -5.90 8.06
C SER A 58 0.86 -6.94 7.85
N LYS A 59 0.61 -7.97 7.03
CA LYS A 59 1.61 -8.99 6.72
C LYS A 59 2.78 -8.37 5.94
N GLU A 60 3.98 -8.84 6.26
CA GLU A 60 5.18 -8.39 5.57
C GLU A 60 5.14 -8.80 4.09
N THR A 61 5.40 -7.83 3.21
CA THR A 61 5.59 -8.10 1.78
C THR A 61 7.00 -8.63 1.57
N ILE A 62 7.11 -9.86 1.05
CA ILE A 62 8.41 -10.49 0.81
C ILE A 62 8.76 -10.62 -0.67
N ALA A 63 7.77 -10.58 -1.56
CA ALA A 63 7.94 -10.72 -3.00
C ALA A 63 6.81 -10.02 -3.76
N PHE A 64 6.94 -9.97 -5.09
CA PHE A 64 5.90 -9.52 -6.01
C PHE A 64 5.67 -10.56 -7.10
N ASP A 65 4.42 -10.74 -7.49
CA ASP A 65 4.08 -11.60 -8.62
C ASP A 65 4.35 -10.91 -9.98
N SER A 66 4.12 -11.64 -11.07
CA SER A 66 4.35 -11.13 -12.44
C SER A 66 3.42 -9.98 -12.87
N LYS A 67 2.36 -9.71 -12.09
CA LYS A 67 1.44 -8.57 -12.28
C LYS A 67 1.75 -7.41 -11.34
N GLY A 68 2.73 -7.56 -10.45
CA GLY A 68 3.14 -6.56 -9.46
C GLY A 68 2.33 -6.58 -8.18
N TYR A 69 1.55 -7.65 -7.91
CA TYR A 69 0.88 -7.81 -6.61
C TYR A 69 1.89 -8.25 -5.55
N ALA A 70 1.85 -7.58 -4.39
CA ALA A 70 2.63 -7.95 -3.22
C ALA A 70 2.22 -9.33 -2.71
N LEU A 71 3.20 -10.15 -2.33
CA LEU A 71 2.99 -11.47 -1.77
C LEU A 71 3.54 -11.52 -0.33
N ASN A 72 2.76 -12.10 0.57
CA ASN A 72 3.21 -12.49 1.89
C ASN A 72 3.98 -13.84 1.84
N LEU A 73 4.49 -14.29 2.99
CA LEU A 73 5.29 -15.53 3.07
C LEU A 73 4.54 -16.77 2.59
N ASP A 74 3.30 -16.96 3.03
CA ASP A 74 2.50 -18.13 2.71
C ASP A 74 2.15 -18.15 1.22
N GLU A 75 1.79 -16.99 0.66
CA GLU A 75 1.46 -16.84 -0.77
C GLU A 75 2.68 -17.10 -1.66
N TYR A 76 3.85 -16.60 -1.26
CA TYR A 76 5.09 -16.87 -1.96
C TYR A 76 5.45 -18.36 -1.93
N GLN A 77 5.32 -19.02 -0.78
CA GLN A 77 5.57 -20.46 -0.65
C GLN A 77 4.63 -21.25 -1.56
N LEU A 78 3.35 -20.90 -1.60
CA LEU A 78 2.39 -21.51 -2.50
C LEU A 78 2.80 -21.35 -3.97
N LYS A 79 3.26 -20.15 -4.38
CA LYS A 79 3.75 -19.91 -5.74
C LYS A 79 4.99 -20.72 -6.09
N VAL A 80 5.88 -20.92 -5.12
CA VAL A 80 7.07 -21.76 -5.27
C VAL A 80 6.67 -23.23 -5.44
N GLU A 81 5.73 -23.74 -4.64
CA GLU A 81 5.19 -25.09 -4.76
C GLU A 81 4.50 -25.33 -6.11
N GLU A 82 3.70 -24.38 -6.58
CA GLU A 82 3.10 -24.40 -7.93
C GLU A 82 4.20 -24.54 -9.00
N GLY A 83 5.30 -23.77 -8.88
CA GLY A 83 6.43 -23.84 -9.79
C GLY A 83 7.12 -25.21 -9.78
N PHE A 84 7.29 -25.84 -8.61
CA PHE A 84 7.83 -27.20 -8.51
C PHE A 84 6.92 -28.23 -9.17
N GLU A 85 5.60 -28.11 -8.99
CA GLU A 85 4.62 -29.01 -9.61
C GLU A 85 4.59 -28.84 -11.13
N ASP A 86 4.78 -27.63 -11.65
CA ASP A 86 4.90 -27.39 -13.10
C ASP A 86 6.16 -28.05 -13.68
N ILE A 87 7.31 -27.97 -12.99
CA ILE A 87 8.54 -28.67 -13.37
C ILE A 87 8.30 -30.19 -13.40
N LYS A 88 7.70 -30.73 -12.35
CA LYS A 88 7.41 -32.17 -12.23
C LYS A 88 6.51 -32.66 -13.36
N ASN A 89 5.57 -31.84 -13.82
CA ASN A 89 4.65 -32.15 -14.91
C ASN A 89 5.18 -31.74 -16.30
N ASN A 90 6.48 -31.42 -16.43
CA ASN A 90 7.12 -30.96 -17.67
C ASN A 90 6.43 -29.74 -18.33
N LYS A 91 5.79 -28.88 -17.53
CA LYS A 91 5.18 -27.61 -17.99
C LYS A 91 6.22 -26.48 -18.01
N THR A 92 7.36 -26.75 -18.63
CA THR A 92 8.46 -25.79 -18.76
C THR A 92 8.59 -25.31 -20.20
N PHE A 93 9.03 -24.08 -20.41
CA PHE A 93 9.36 -23.58 -21.74
C PHE A 93 10.88 -23.65 -21.96
N SER A 94 11.28 -24.09 -23.16
CA SER A 94 12.63 -23.83 -23.67
C SER A 94 12.82 -22.34 -23.95
N ASN A 95 14.08 -21.92 -24.08
CA ASN A 95 14.42 -20.53 -24.40
C ASN A 95 13.78 -20.05 -25.71
N ASP A 96 13.72 -20.92 -26.73
CA ASP A 96 13.15 -20.59 -28.04
C ASP A 96 11.62 -20.43 -27.99
N GLU A 97 10.93 -21.29 -27.21
CA GLU A 97 9.49 -21.19 -26.97
C GLU A 97 9.15 -19.92 -26.20
N MET A 98 9.95 -19.59 -25.18
CA MET A 98 9.80 -18.37 -24.38
C MET A 98 9.95 -17.12 -25.26
N ALA A 99 11.00 -17.06 -26.09
CA ALA A 99 11.26 -15.95 -27.00
C ALA A 99 10.11 -15.76 -28.01
N SER A 100 9.63 -16.87 -28.59
CA SER A 100 8.49 -16.87 -29.52
C SER A 100 7.22 -16.32 -28.87
N LYS A 101 6.95 -16.71 -27.62
CA LYS A 101 5.77 -16.27 -26.86
C LYS A 101 5.83 -14.78 -26.50
N ILE A 102 6.99 -14.28 -26.10
CA ILE A 102 7.22 -12.85 -25.86
C ILE A 102 6.98 -12.05 -27.15
N GLN A 103 7.45 -12.55 -28.31
CA GLN A 103 7.25 -11.87 -29.58
C GLN A 103 5.77 -11.82 -29.99
N GLN A 104 4.99 -12.89 -29.73
CA GLN A 104 3.55 -12.91 -29.96
C GLN A 104 2.80 -11.90 -29.09
N LEU A 105 3.19 -11.76 -27.82
CA LEU A 105 2.56 -10.81 -26.89
C LEU A 105 2.80 -9.35 -27.30
N LYS A 106 3.96 -9.02 -27.88
CA LYS A 106 4.26 -7.66 -28.39
C LYS A 106 3.48 -7.26 -29.63
N ARG A 107 2.85 -8.22 -30.33
CA ARG A 107 2.07 -7.97 -31.55
C ARG A 107 0.57 -7.75 -31.27
N LYS A 108 0.12 -7.95 -30.03
CA LYS A 108 -1.22 -7.61 -29.55
C LYS A 108 -1.21 -6.20 -28.97
#